data_AF-A0A0U1L026-F1
#
_entry.id   AF-A0A0U1L026-F1
#
_cell.length_a   1.000
_cell.length_b   1.000
_cell.length_c   1.000
_cell.angle_alpha   90.00
_cell.angle_beta   90.00
_cell.angle_gamma   90.00
#
_symmetry.space_group_name_H-M   'P 1'
#
loop_
_entity.id
_entity.type
_entity.pdbx_description
1 polymer ?
#
loop_
_entity_poly.entity_id
_entity_poly.type
_entity_poly.pdbx_seq_one_letter_code
_entity_poly.pdbx_strand_id
1 'polypeptide(L)' 'MYNKYADIPAITAICGRRNLKLIVDNTFLTPYWQKPLELGANIVVHNATKKGKG' A
#
# COMPACT_ATOMS: atom_id res chain seq x y z
N MET A 1 -6.22 -12.48 14.62
CA MET A 1 -6.20 -11.94 13.25
C MET A 1 -4.75 -11.78 12.82
N TYR A 2 -4.26 -12.61 11.90
CA TYR A 2 -2.91 -12.44 11.35
C TYR A 2 -2.96 -11.36 10.29
N ASN A 3 -2.36 -10.20 10.55
CA ASN A 3 -2.23 -9.17 9.54
C ASN A 3 -1.15 -9.64 8.56
N LYS A 4 -1.55 -10.05 7.36
CA LYS A 4 -0.60 -10.43 6.31
C LYS A 4 -0.02 -9.15 5.71
N TYR A 5 1.29 -8.97 5.85
CA TYR A 5 2.01 -7.87 5.19
C TYR A 5 2.32 -8.28 3.75
N ALA A 6 2.10 -7.34 2.82
CA ALA A 6 2.43 -7.53 1.42
C ALA A 6 3.78 -6.88 1.09
N ASP A 7 4.64 -7.60 0.37
CA ASP A 7 5.89 -7.07 -0.17
C ASP A 7 5.59 -6.23 -1.42
N ILE A 8 5.42 -4.92 -1.21
CA ILE A 8 5.05 -3.96 -2.27
C ILE A 8 6.13 -3.89 -3.37
N PRO A 9 7.44 -3.85 -3.06
CA PRO A 9 8.48 -3.92 -4.09
C PRO A 9 8.39 -5.18 -4.97
N ALA A 10 8.23 -6.36 -4.38
CA ALA A 10 8.13 -7.61 -5.14
C ALA A 10 6.89 -7.63 -6.06
N ILE A 11 5.75 -7.13 -5.57
CA ILE A 11 4.51 -7.05 -6.35
C ILE A 11 4.65 -6.01 -7.46
N THR A 12 5.25 -4.86 -7.19
CA THR A 12 5.53 -3.81 -8.19
C THR A 12 6.34 -4.36 -9.36
N ALA A 13 7.37 -5.16 -9.07
CA ALA A 13 8.19 -5.78 -10.12
C ALA A 13 7.37 -6.71 -11.03
N ILE A 14 6.41 -7.46 -10.48
CA ILE A 14 5.53 -8.34 -11.25
C ILE A 14 4.55 -7.51 -12.09
N CYS A 15 3.94 -6.47 -11.50
CA CYS A 15 3.01 -5.57 -12.18
C CYS A 15 3.69 -4.83 -13.34
N GLY A 16 4.90 -4.31 -13.12
CA GLY A 16 5.68 -3.58 -14.12
C GLY A 16 6.00 -4.43 -15.36
N ARG A 17 6.37 -5.71 -15.18
CA ARG A 17 6.62 -6.65 -16.30
C ARG A 17 5.38 -6.91 -17.16
N ARG A 18 4.19 -6.63 -16.64
CA ARG A 18 2.89 -6.90 -17.29
C ARG A 18 2.15 -5.61 -17.67
N ASN A 19 2.78 -4.44 -17.51
CA ASN A 19 2.15 -3.14 -17.70
C ASN A 19 0.85 -2.95 -16.87
N LEU A 20 0.81 -3.53 -15.67
CA LEU A 20 -0.31 -3.42 -14.75
C LEU A 20 -0.07 -2.29 -13.75
N LYS A 21 -1.16 -1.64 -13.31
CA LYS A 21 -1.12 -0.67 -12.21
C LYS A 21 -1.28 -1.38 -10.88
N LEU A 22 -0.49 -0.98 -9.88
CA LEU A 22 -0.60 -1.44 -8.50
C LEU A 22 -1.34 -0.41 -7.64
N ILE A 23 -2.42 -0.84 -7.00
CA ILE A 23 -3.20 -0.06 -6.04
C ILE A 23 -3.00 -0.69 -4.65
N VAL A 24 -2.65 0.11 -3.65
CA VAL A 24 -2.45 -0.35 -2.27
C VAL A 24 -3.46 0.28 -1.33
N ASP A 25 -4.19 -0.54 -0.58
CA ASP A 25 -5.02 -0.09 0.54
C ASP A 25 -4.15 0.04 1.80
N ASN A 26 -3.95 1.28 2.24
CA ASN A 26 -3.16 1.61 3.42
C ASN A 26 -4.06 2.10 4.57
N THR A 27 -5.22 1.48 4.74
CA THR A 27 -6.22 1.82 5.78
C THR A 27 -5.78 1.43 7.20
N PHE A 28 -4.95 0.39 7.34
CA PHE A 28 -4.54 -0.13 8.66
C PHE A 28 -3.17 0.38 9.12
N LEU A 29 -2.36 0.91 8.21
CA LEU A 29 -1.04 1.42 8.50
C LEU A 29 -1.08 2.94 8.32
N THR A 30 -0.76 3.67 9.38
CA THR A 30 -0.61 5.13 9.28
C THR A 30 0.50 5.45 8.26
N PRO A 31 0.41 6.58 7.52
CA PRO A 31 1.42 6.97 6.53
C PRO A 31 2.84 7.09 7.10
N TYR A 32 2.95 7.18 8.43
CA TYR A 32 4.21 7.19 9.16
C TYR A 32 4.94 5.84 9.15
N TRP A 33 4.22 4.71 9.08
CA TRP A 33 4.80 3.36 9.19
C TRP A 33 5.02 2.68 7.84
N GLN A 34 4.23 3.03 6.82
CA GLN A 34 4.45 2.54 5.47
C GLN A 34 4.11 3.63 4.47
N LYS A 35 4.98 3.80 3.46
CA LYS A 35 4.79 4.74 2.36
C LYS A 35 4.73 3.98 1.03
N PRO A 36 3.58 3.36 0.69
CA PRO A 36 3.47 2.50 -0.49
C PRO A 36 3.87 3.16 -1.82
N LEU A 37 3.69 4.47 -1.94
CA LEU A 37 4.12 5.23 -3.12
C LEU A 37 5.65 5.19 -3.31
N GLU A 38 6.42 5.34 -2.23
CA GLU A 38 7.88 5.23 -2.26
C GLU A 38 8.33 3.78 -2.55
N LEU A 39 7.45 2.80 -2.29
CA LEU A 39 7.69 1.37 -2.53
C LEU A 39 7.23 0.90 -3.92
N GLY A 40 6.71 1.80 -4.77
CA GLY A 40 6.37 1.50 -6.17
C GLY A 40 4.88 1.35 -6.48
N ALA A 41 3.99 1.54 -5.50
CA ALA A 41 2.56 1.60 -5.77
C ALA A 41 2.21 2.81 -6.67
N ASN A 42 1.24 2.64 -7.56
CA ASN A 42 0.79 3.73 -8.42
C ASN A 42 -0.30 4.57 -7.74
N ILE A 43 -1.16 3.93 -6.95
CA ILE A 43 -2.26 4.58 -6.24
C ILE A 43 -2.29 4.02 -4.81
N VAL A 44 -2.54 4.90 -3.84
CA VAL A 44 -2.77 4.51 -2.45
C VAL A 44 -4.15 4.97 -2.03
N VAL A 45 -4.92 4.03 -1.49
CA VAL A 45 -6.25 4.30 -0.93
C VAL A 45 -6.14 4.30 0.59
N HIS A 46 -6.74 5.30 1.22
CA HIS A 46 -6.88 5.38 2.67
C HIS A 46 -8.35 5.53 3.02
N ASN A 47 -8.83 4.78 4.01
CA ASN A 47 -10.16 5.05 4.56
C ASN A 47 -10.13 6.33 5.42
N ALA A 48 -10.81 7.38 4.95
CA ALA A 48 -10.91 8.66 5.65
C ALA A 48 -11.63 8.57 7.01
N THR A 49 -12.49 7.56 7.20
CA THR A 49 -13.23 7.36 8.47
C THR A 49 -12.36 6.82 9.62
N LYS A 50 -11.16 6.30 9.32
CA LYS A 50 -10.26 5.66 10.28
C LYS A 50 -9.06 6.53 10.68
N LYS A 51 -9.00 7.80 10.26
CA LYS A 51 -7.98 8.75 10.75
C LYS A 51 -8.41 9.37 12.08
N GLY A 52 -8.30 8.59 13.14
CA GLY A 52 -8.51 9.09 14.48
C GLY A 52 -7.86 8.16 15.48
N LYS A 53 -6.57 8.37 15.74
CA LYS A 53 -5.95 8.51 17.07
C LYS A 53 -4.57 9.13 16.83
N GLY A 54 -4.53 10.46 16.95
CA GLY A 54 -3.32 11.13 17.45
C GLY A 54 -3.09 10.74 18.90
#